data_AF-D7ND97-F1
#
_entry.id   AF-D7ND97-F1
#
_cell.length_a   1.000
_cell.length_b   1.000
_cell.length_c   1.000
_cell.angle_alpha   90.00
_cell.angle_beta   90.00
_cell.angle_gamma   90.00
#
_symmetry.space_group_name_H-M   'P 1'
#
loop_
_entity.id
_entity.type
_entity.pdbx_description
1 polymer ?
#
loop_
_entity_poly.entity_id
_entity_poly.type
_entity_poly.pdbx_seq_one_letter_code
_entity_poly.pdbx_strand_id
1 'polypeptide(L)'
;MGYLKDIIQQRQEGLAKCDAKLVRQFCNKLNDSYYPDEKNVEKLRQFSTPAFDEFLLSCLAEYNQTERTALEHHDIIGLRAVWVVLAFSRAPEVLSYFDQLIDDYITKKPIFLNYLFEIFSFSAINHPLFPKICSYYDSIIDNLPSYQLLKLLGLEPVNRYKWSVCFNLTTDGENFAPRDLTVEELTRRFRMSVRFGSPLVMGDTYSIDIENGQVPERRRIMLSESNCFTIGVDKEDVEKPNLLCFNDFVERMESLFGIRFQCENIASLSVSKGISKRVVENWIHRRFVL
;
A
#
# COMPACT_ATOMS: atom_id res chain seq x y z
N MET A 1 -13.03 20.29 0.47
CA MET A 1 -12.10 19.20 0.80
C MET A 1 -10.74 19.82 1.00
N GLY A 2 -10.19 19.81 2.22
CA GLY A 2 -8.89 20.42 2.51
C GLY A 2 -7.80 19.36 2.49
N TYR A 3 -6.85 19.46 1.56
CA TYR A 3 -5.63 18.66 1.63
C TYR A 3 -4.84 19.10 2.89
N LEU A 4 -4.09 18.20 3.52
CA LEU A 4 -3.30 18.55 4.71
C LEU A 4 -2.29 19.65 4.36
N LYS A 5 -1.72 19.57 3.14
CA LYS A 5 -0.88 20.64 2.59
C LYS A 5 -1.60 21.99 2.53
N ASP A 6 -2.87 22.02 2.13
CA ASP A 6 -3.65 23.26 2.04
C ASP A 6 -3.90 23.84 3.43
N ILE A 7 -4.25 23.01 4.41
CA ILE A 7 -4.42 23.42 5.82
C ILE A 7 -3.13 24.04 6.34
N ILE A 8 -1.98 23.39 6.11
CA ILE A 8 -0.66 23.89 6.50
C ILE A 8 -0.36 25.25 5.84
N GLN A 9 -0.67 25.40 4.55
CA GLN A 9 -0.43 26.65 3.82
C GLN A 9 -1.32 27.78 4.31
N GLN A 10 -2.62 27.53 4.52
CA GLN A 10 -3.58 28.53 5.00
C GLN A 10 -3.21 29.04 6.40
N ARG A 11 -2.82 28.14 7.30
CA ARG A 11 -2.48 28.49 8.68
C ARG A 11 -1.11 29.11 8.85
N GLN A 12 -0.34 29.18 7.77
CA GLN A 12 0.95 29.85 7.76
C GLN A 12 0.85 31.35 8.09
N GLU A 13 -0.25 32.02 7.70
CA GLU A 13 -0.39 33.48 7.81
C GLU A 13 -0.37 33.98 9.26
N GLY A 14 -0.73 33.13 10.23
CA GLY A 14 -0.74 33.46 11.65
C GLY A 14 0.60 33.27 12.39
N LEU A 15 1.66 32.82 11.71
CA LEU A 15 2.93 32.47 12.34
C LEU A 15 3.94 33.62 12.35
N ALA A 16 4.89 33.58 13.30
CA ALA A 16 6.05 34.46 13.27
C ALA A 16 6.85 34.29 11.97
N LYS A 17 7.56 35.34 11.52
CA LYS A 17 8.26 35.35 10.22
C LYS A 17 9.22 34.17 10.03
N CYS A 18 9.91 33.74 11.09
CA CYS A 18 10.83 32.61 11.06
C CYS A 18 10.09 31.29 10.81
N ASP A 19 8.99 31.05 11.51
CA ASP A 19 8.22 29.82 11.44
C ASP A 19 7.43 29.76 10.13
N ALA A 20 6.87 30.89 9.69
CA ALA A 20 6.25 31.04 8.38
C ALA A 20 7.22 30.74 7.23
N LYS A 21 8.51 31.11 7.36
CA LYS A 21 9.54 30.75 6.38
C LYS A 21 9.81 29.25 6.38
N LEU A 22 9.87 28.63 7.56
CA LEU A 22 10.08 27.19 7.72
C LEU A 22 8.91 26.38 7.12
N VAL A 23 7.66 26.82 7.33
CA VAL A 23 6.46 26.25 6.68
C VAL A 23 6.57 26.32 5.16
N ARG A 24 6.94 27.47 4.58
CA ARG A 24 7.11 27.56 3.11
C ARG A 24 8.16 26.59 2.59
N GLN A 25 9.30 26.48 3.28
CA GLN A 25 10.35 25.55 2.90
C GLN A 25 9.88 24.10 2.96
N PHE A 26 9.11 23.74 3.99
CA PHE A 26 8.51 22.42 4.11
C PHE A 26 7.48 22.17 3.00
N CYS A 27 6.52 23.07 2.78
CA CYS A 27 5.52 22.97 1.71
C CYS A 27 6.14 22.86 0.32
N ASN A 28 7.26 23.54 0.06
CA ASN A 28 7.99 23.44 -1.20
C ASN A 28 8.65 22.06 -1.39
N LYS A 29 8.96 21.34 -0.29
CA LYS A 29 9.40 19.94 -0.36
C LYS A 29 8.25 18.97 -0.58
N LEU A 30 7.04 19.32 -0.15
CA LEU A 30 5.81 18.56 -0.40
C LEU A 30 5.34 18.74 -1.86
N ASN A 31 6.19 18.36 -2.82
CA ASN A 31 5.76 18.17 -4.20
C ASN A 31 5.02 16.84 -4.33
N ASP A 32 4.22 16.68 -5.39
CA ASP A 32 3.34 15.51 -5.58
C ASP A 32 4.10 14.18 -5.78
N SER A 33 5.44 14.22 -5.79
CA SER A 33 6.32 13.07 -5.99
C SER A 33 7.24 12.77 -4.79
N TYR A 34 7.15 13.55 -3.72
CA TYR A 34 8.07 13.43 -2.59
C TYR A 34 7.72 12.22 -1.72
N TYR A 35 8.56 11.19 -1.76
CA TYR A 35 8.41 10.01 -0.93
C TYR A 35 9.54 9.99 0.12
N PRO A 36 9.23 10.16 1.42
CA PRO A 36 10.24 10.00 2.46
C PRO A 36 10.79 8.57 2.48
N ASP A 37 12.10 8.42 2.29
CA ASP A 37 12.81 7.14 2.35
C ASP A 37 14.10 7.26 3.19
N GLU A 38 14.76 6.14 3.47
CA GLU A 38 16.01 6.10 4.25
C GLU A 38 17.07 7.11 3.75
N LYS A 39 17.10 7.41 2.45
CA LYS A 39 18.14 8.28 1.84
C LYS A 39 17.83 9.76 2.03
N ASN A 40 16.56 10.12 2.18
CA ASN A 40 16.12 11.52 2.18
C ASN A 40 15.44 11.95 3.50
N VAL A 41 15.06 11.02 4.37
CA VAL A 41 14.35 11.25 5.63
C VAL A 41 15.08 12.27 6.51
N GLU A 42 16.41 12.18 6.58
CA GLU A 42 17.25 13.06 7.41
C GLU A 42 17.11 14.54 7.02
N LYS A 43 16.81 14.84 5.74
CA LYS A 43 16.59 16.21 5.26
C LYS A 43 15.35 16.86 5.87
N LEU A 44 14.45 16.06 6.45
CA LEU A 44 13.26 16.56 7.13
C LEU A 44 13.50 16.87 8.61
N ARG A 45 14.60 16.39 9.21
CA ARG A 45 14.90 16.64 10.63
C ARG A 45 14.94 18.13 10.97
N GLN A 46 15.48 18.94 10.06
CA GLN A 46 15.59 20.40 10.25
C GLN A 46 14.25 21.11 10.51
N PHE A 47 13.13 20.49 10.14
CA PHE A 47 11.80 21.05 10.38
C PHE A 47 11.25 20.68 11.76
N SER A 48 11.77 19.63 12.41
CA SER A 48 11.31 19.22 13.74
C SER A 48 11.89 20.15 14.79
N THR A 49 11.07 21.12 15.17
CA THR A 49 11.34 22.10 16.22
C THR A 49 10.09 22.20 17.08
N PRO A 50 10.19 22.55 18.38
CA PRO A 50 9.02 22.55 19.26
C PRO A 50 7.81 23.34 18.70
N ALA A 51 8.05 24.56 18.19
CA ALA A 51 7.00 25.39 17.61
C ALA A 51 6.41 24.81 16.31
N PHE A 52 7.25 24.21 15.46
CA PHE A 52 6.78 23.61 14.21
C PHE A 52 6.05 22.29 14.44
N ASP A 53 6.52 21.48 15.40
CA ASP A 53 5.87 20.24 15.80
C ASP A 53 4.46 20.52 16.36
N GLU A 54 4.32 21.51 17.25
CA GLU A 54 3.03 21.97 17.78
C GLU A 54 2.11 22.48 16.66
N PHE A 55 2.66 23.28 15.74
CA PHE A 55 1.92 23.74 14.57
C PHE A 55 1.41 22.58 13.71
N LEU A 56 2.25 21.59 13.38
CA LEU A 56 1.87 20.43 12.60
C LEU A 56 0.82 19.56 13.31
N LEU A 57 0.95 19.35 14.63
CA LEU A 57 -0.07 18.65 15.42
C LEU A 57 -1.42 19.37 15.34
N SER A 58 -1.43 20.69 15.43
CA SER A 58 -2.66 21.47 15.32
C SER A 58 -3.29 21.41 13.91
N CYS A 59 -2.47 21.32 12.86
CA CYS A 59 -2.96 21.12 11.48
C CYS A 59 -3.52 19.71 11.30
N LEU A 60 -2.89 18.70 11.90
CA LEU A 60 -3.40 17.33 11.90
C LEU A 60 -4.75 17.24 12.65
N ALA A 61 -4.90 17.93 13.77
CA ALA A 61 -6.17 17.94 14.50
C ALA A 61 -7.32 18.47 13.65
N GLU A 62 -7.10 19.53 12.87
CA GLU A 62 -8.06 20.08 11.91
C GLU A 62 -8.29 19.14 10.72
N TYR A 63 -7.22 18.59 10.14
CA TYR A 63 -7.30 17.61 9.07
C TYR A 63 -8.14 16.39 9.48
N ASN A 64 -8.06 15.96 10.73
CA ASN A 64 -8.83 14.85 11.27
C ASN A 64 -10.33 15.14 11.41
N GLN A 65 -10.74 16.41 11.42
CA GLN A 65 -12.15 16.82 11.45
C GLN A 65 -12.78 16.84 10.05
N THR A 66 -11.97 16.87 9.00
CA THR A 66 -12.48 16.73 7.63
C THR A 66 -13.04 15.31 7.44
N GLU A 67 -14.11 15.17 6.68
CA GLU A 67 -14.74 13.86 6.42
C GLU A 67 -13.72 12.93 5.77
N ARG A 68 -13.10 12.09 6.58
CA ARG A 68 -12.23 11.00 6.13
C ARG A 68 -13.14 9.92 5.57
N THR A 69 -13.56 10.03 4.32
CA THR A 69 -13.96 8.82 3.60
C THR A 69 -12.73 7.90 3.62
N ALA A 70 -12.81 6.80 4.36
CA ALA A 70 -11.70 5.86 4.58
C ALA A 70 -11.11 5.24 3.29
N LEU A 71 -11.71 5.57 2.15
CA LEU A 71 -11.36 5.14 0.80
C LEU A 71 -10.65 6.24 -0.02
N GLU A 72 -10.59 7.49 0.46
CA GLU A 72 -10.15 8.68 -0.30
C GLU A 72 -9.08 9.47 0.46
N HIS A 73 -7.97 8.82 0.78
CA HIS A 73 -6.78 9.50 1.30
C HIS A 73 -5.93 10.07 0.16
N HIS A 74 -6.48 11.05 -0.55
CA HIS A 74 -5.85 11.71 -1.70
C HIS A 74 -4.54 12.46 -1.35
N ASP A 75 -4.21 12.66 -0.06
CA ASP A 75 -3.00 13.35 0.42
C ASP A 75 -2.07 12.48 1.29
N ILE A 76 -2.01 11.18 1.03
CA ILE A 76 -1.12 10.29 1.80
C ILE A 76 0.35 10.73 1.73
N ILE A 77 0.74 11.42 0.67
CA ILE A 77 2.07 11.97 0.47
C ILE A 77 2.36 13.06 1.52
N GLY A 78 1.47 14.05 1.66
CA GLY A 78 1.60 15.11 2.66
C GLY A 78 1.61 14.56 4.09
N LEU A 79 0.69 13.62 4.38
CA LEU A 79 0.58 13.01 5.71
C LEU A 79 1.85 12.27 6.12
N ARG A 80 2.47 11.49 5.22
CA ARG A 80 3.71 10.76 5.53
C ARG A 80 4.87 11.70 5.79
N ALA A 81 5.00 12.78 5.04
CA ALA A 81 6.06 13.75 5.28
C ALA A 81 5.88 14.48 6.63
N VAL A 82 4.64 14.82 7.00
CA VAL A 82 4.32 15.39 8.32
C VAL A 82 4.67 14.41 9.44
N TRP A 83 4.28 13.14 9.31
CA TRP A 83 4.65 12.12 10.30
C TRP A 83 6.16 11.92 10.41
N VAL A 84 6.91 12.00 9.32
CA VAL A 84 8.38 11.93 9.39
C VAL A 84 8.97 13.10 10.18
N VAL A 85 8.50 14.33 9.93
CA VAL A 85 8.97 15.48 10.71
C VAL A 85 8.69 15.27 12.19
N LEU A 86 7.45 14.91 12.54
CA LEU A 86 7.06 14.66 13.92
C LEU A 86 7.82 13.48 14.55
N ALA A 87 8.17 12.45 13.78
CA ALA A 87 8.90 11.28 14.29
C ALA A 87 10.33 11.58 14.76
N PHE A 88 10.92 12.71 14.33
CA PHE A 88 12.18 13.18 14.91
C PHE A 88 12.01 13.81 16.30
N SER A 89 10.80 14.25 16.64
CA SER A 89 10.51 14.88 17.91
C SER A 89 10.55 13.89 19.07
N ARG A 90 10.84 14.43 20.25
CA ARG A 90 10.77 13.75 21.54
C ARG A 90 9.85 14.48 22.52
N ALA A 91 9.10 15.47 22.04
CA ALA A 91 8.14 16.20 22.85
C ALA A 91 7.01 15.26 23.34
N PRO A 92 6.59 15.34 24.61
CA PRO A 92 5.55 14.47 25.17
C PRO A 92 4.25 14.48 24.36
N GLU A 93 3.86 15.62 23.81
CA GLU A 93 2.63 15.81 23.04
C GLU A 93 2.70 15.05 21.70
N VAL A 94 3.86 15.04 21.05
CA VAL A 94 4.09 14.30 19.80
C VAL A 94 4.12 12.79 20.06
N LEU A 95 4.76 12.37 21.15
CA LEU A 95 4.77 10.96 21.55
C LEU A 95 3.36 10.48 21.89
N SER A 96 2.58 11.28 22.63
CA SER A 96 1.18 10.98 22.95
C SER A 96 0.31 10.88 21.70
N TYR A 97 0.53 11.76 20.72
CA TYR A 97 -0.17 11.69 19.43
C TYR A 97 0.08 10.37 18.71
N PHE A 98 1.35 9.96 18.58
CA PHE A 98 1.67 8.70 17.91
C PHE A 98 1.20 7.49 18.70
N ASP A 99 1.28 7.52 20.03
CA ASP A 99 0.84 6.42 20.88
C ASP A 99 -0.65 6.13 20.70
N GLN A 100 -1.46 7.19 20.76
CA GLN A 100 -2.91 7.13 20.51
C GLN A 100 -3.22 6.68 19.08
N LEU A 101 -2.51 7.23 18.08
CA LEU A 101 -2.71 6.86 16.68
C LEU A 101 -2.40 5.38 16.42
N ILE A 102 -1.33 4.86 17.02
CA ILE A 102 -0.96 3.45 16.94
C ILE A 102 -2.01 2.58 17.61
N ASP A 103 -2.50 2.95 18.80
CA ASP A 103 -3.56 2.21 19.49
C ASP A 103 -4.85 2.17 18.68
N ASP A 104 -5.25 3.30 18.08
CA ASP A 104 -6.41 3.35 17.20
C ASP A 104 -6.24 2.41 15.99
N TYR A 105 -5.06 2.36 15.38
CA TYR A 105 -4.79 1.46 14.27
C TYR A 105 -4.75 -0.02 14.67
N ILE A 106 -4.19 -0.34 15.83
CA ILE A 106 -4.14 -1.70 16.35
C ILE A 106 -5.54 -2.21 16.72
N THR A 107 -6.35 -1.37 17.36
CA THR A 107 -7.63 -1.78 17.96
C THR A 107 -8.81 -1.71 16.99
N LYS A 108 -8.83 -0.74 16.07
CA LYS A 108 -9.97 -0.54 15.15
C LYS A 108 -9.67 -1.15 13.79
N LYS A 109 -8.68 -0.60 13.07
CA LYS A 109 -8.25 -1.07 11.75
C LYS A 109 -6.86 -0.51 11.43
N PRO A 110 -5.91 -1.33 10.94
CA PRO A 110 -4.54 -0.88 10.68
C PRO A 110 -4.41 -0.12 9.35
N ILE A 111 -5.15 0.98 9.19
CA ILE A 111 -5.27 1.71 7.92
C ILE A 111 -3.90 2.16 7.38
N PHE A 112 -3.08 2.81 8.22
CA PHE A 112 -1.77 3.33 7.82
C PHE A 112 -0.64 2.90 8.76
N LEU A 113 -0.87 1.85 9.55
CA LEU A 113 0.13 1.35 10.48
C LEU A 113 1.42 0.91 9.75
N ASN A 114 1.29 0.42 8.51
CA ASN A 114 2.42 0.05 7.66
C ASN A 114 3.35 1.24 7.36
N TYR A 115 2.81 2.46 7.20
CA TYR A 115 3.62 3.65 6.98
C TYR A 115 4.32 4.11 8.26
N LEU A 116 3.64 4.05 9.41
CA LEU A 116 4.29 4.34 10.69
C LEU A 116 5.42 3.35 10.97
N PHE A 117 5.18 2.06 10.70
CA PHE A 117 6.20 1.02 10.80
C PHE A 117 7.42 1.34 9.94
N GLU A 118 7.21 1.66 8.65
CA GLU A 118 8.29 2.01 7.74
C GLU A 118 9.06 3.24 8.25
N ILE A 119 8.38 4.34 8.56
CA ILE A 119 9.01 5.58 9.03
C ILE A 119 9.82 5.33 10.29
N PHE A 120 9.27 4.60 11.26
CA PHE A 120 9.92 4.36 12.54
C PHE A 120 11.08 3.35 12.44
N SER A 121 11.08 2.52 11.39
CA SER A 121 12.18 1.59 11.11
C SER A 121 13.43 2.27 10.57
N PHE A 122 13.32 3.52 10.09
CA PHE A 122 14.47 4.24 9.56
C PHE A 122 15.50 4.51 10.66
N SER A 123 16.76 4.19 10.38
CA SER A 123 17.83 4.25 11.37
C SER A 123 18.04 5.66 11.94
N ALA A 124 17.81 6.67 11.10
CA ALA A 124 17.87 8.08 11.45
C ALA A 124 16.79 8.52 12.47
N ILE A 125 15.64 7.84 12.49
CA ILE A 125 14.47 8.24 13.29
C ILE A 125 14.56 7.67 14.71
N ASN A 126 14.88 6.37 14.82
CA ASN A 126 15.01 5.65 16.10
C ASN A 126 13.84 5.94 17.07
N HIS A 127 12.58 5.80 16.61
CA HIS A 127 11.41 6.23 17.37
C HIS A 127 11.13 5.31 18.58
N PRO A 128 10.85 5.84 19.79
CA PRO A 128 10.65 5.02 21.00
C PRO A 128 9.42 4.11 20.93
N LEU A 129 8.42 4.44 20.10
CA LEU A 129 7.23 3.61 19.90
C LEU A 129 7.38 2.53 18.81
N PHE A 130 8.53 2.43 18.14
CA PHE A 130 8.75 1.39 17.14
C PHE A 130 8.54 -0.04 17.68
N PRO A 131 9.04 -0.41 18.88
CA PRO A 131 8.81 -1.73 19.46
C PRO A 131 7.34 -2.09 19.67
N LYS A 132 6.47 -1.09 19.90
CA LYS A 132 5.01 -1.29 20.05
C LYS A 132 4.40 -1.83 18.75
N ILE A 133 4.78 -1.23 17.61
CA ILE A 133 4.30 -1.67 16.29
C ILE A 133 4.90 -3.04 15.92
N CYS A 134 6.19 -3.27 16.22
CA CYS A 134 6.82 -4.59 16.01
C CYS A 134 6.08 -5.68 16.77
N SER A 135 5.80 -5.46 18.06
CA SER A 135 5.10 -6.43 18.92
C SER A 135 3.70 -6.77 18.39
N TYR A 136 2.98 -5.76 17.87
CA TYR A 136 1.70 -5.99 17.22
C TYR A 136 1.84 -6.87 15.98
N TYR A 137 2.74 -6.52 15.06
CA TYR A 137 2.93 -7.35 13.86
C TYR A 137 3.38 -8.77 14.21
N ASP A 138 4.33 -8.94 15.12
CA ASP A 138 4.74 -10.26 15.61
C ASP A 138 3.56 -11.11 16.10
N SER A 139 2.54 -10.49 16.70
CA SER A 139 1.36 -11.21 17.21
C SER A 139 0.36 -11.66 16.14
N ILE A 140 0.34 -11.02 14.96
CA ILE A 140 -0.68 -11.29 13.93
C ILE A 140 -0.11 -11.90 12.65
N ILE A 141 1.17 -11.68 12.35
CA ILE A 141 1.75 -11.83 11.01
C ILE A 141 1.61 -13.25 10.46
N ASP A 142 1.81 -14.27 11.30
CA ASP A 142 1.74 -15.68 10.89
C ASP A 142 0.31 -16.13 10.54
N ASN A 143 -0.71 -15.37 10.96
CA ASN A 143 -2.12 -15.62 10.66
C ASN A 143 -2.61 -14.85 9.44
N LEU A 144 -1.80 -13.95 8.87
CA LEU A 144 -2.19 -13.18 7.69
C LEU A 144 -2.14 -14.03 6.42
N PRO A 145 -3.07 -13.86 5.46
CA PRO A 145 -3.21 -14.76 4.31
C PRO A 145 -1.92 -14.95 3.50
N SER A 146 -1.18 -13.87 3.26
CA SER A 146 0.08 -13.95 2.50
C SER A 146 1.17 -14.72 3.22
N TYR A 147 1.22 -14.70 4.55
CA TYR A 147 2.21 -15.41 5.35
C TYR A 147 1.86 -16.89 5.51
N GLN A 148 0.56 -17.20 5.61
CA GLN A 148 0.09 -18.58 5.55
C GLN A 148 0.45 -19.22 4.19
N LEU A 149 0.22 -18.51 3.08
CA LEU A 149 0.63 -18.93 1.75
C LEU A 149 2.16 -19.13 1.67
N LEU A 150 2.93 -18.14 2.13
CA LEU A 150 4.39 -18.19 2.13
C LEU A 150 4.93 -19.42 2.89
N LYS A 151 4.33 -19.73 4.05
CA LYS A 151 4.67 -20.91 4.86
C LYS A 151 4.34 -22.21 4.13
N LEU A 152 3.17 -22.33 3.51
CA LEU A 152 2.78 -23.53 2.76
C LEU A 152 3.66 -23.76 1.53
N LEU A 153 4.14 -22.68 0.90
CA LEU A 153 5.12 -22.74 -0.19
C LEU A 153 6.55 -23.04 0.29
N GLY A 154 6.80 -23.13 1.60
CA GLY A 154 8.13 -23.34 2.16
C GLY A 154 9.11 -22.20 1.84
N LEU A 155 8.61 -20.96 1.80
CA LEU A 155 9.38 -19.77 1.47
C LEU A 155 9.73 -18.96 2.73
N GLU A 156 10.94 -18.41 2.77
CA GLU A 156 11.43 -17.60 3.89
C GLU A 156 12.06 -16.29 3.38
N PRO A 157 11.40 -15.13 3.54
CA PRO A 157 11.95 -13.85 3.11
C PRO A 157 13.08 -13.41 4.04
N VAL A 158 14.07 -12.68 3.50
CA VAL A 158 15.19 -12.15 4.32
C VAL A 158 14.69 -11.18 5.40
N ASN A 159 13.66 -10.39 5.08
CA ASN A 159 13.02 -9.49 6.02
C ASN A 159 11.53 -9.84 6.10
N ARG A 160 11.12 -10.43 7.22
CA ARG A 160 9.72 -10.84 7.46
C ARG A 160 8.73 -9.67 7.41
N TYR A 161 9.18 -8.43 7.63
CA TYR A 161 8.31 -7.24 7.62
C TYR A 161 8.33 -6.46 6.31
N LYS A 162 9.22 -6.82 5.38
CA LYS A 162 9.38 -6.11 4.10
C LYS A 162 9.71 -7.08 2.99
N TRP A 163 8.65 -7.59 2.37
CA TRP A 163 8.74 -8.48 1.22
C TRP A 163 7.45 -8.43 0.41
N SER A 164 7.56 -8.82 -0.85
CA SER A 164 6.42 -9.02 -1.74
C SER A 164 6.77 -9.95 -2.88
N VAL A 165 5.74 -10.58 -3.41
CA VAL A 165 5.69 -11.27 -4.68
C VAL A 165 4.66 -10.57 -5.55
N CYS A 166 5.05 -10.24 -6.78
CA CYS A 166 4.17 -9.65 -7.77
C CYS A 166 4.27 -10.44 -9.07
N PHE A 167 3.16 -10.86 -9.64
CA PHE A 167 3.14 -11.49 -10.96
C PHE A 167 1.98 -11.00 -11.81
N ASN A 168 2.17 -11.06 -13.12
CA ASN A 168 1.13 -10.82 -14.10
C ASN A 168 0.93 -12.08 -14.92
N LEU A 169 -0.32 -12.50 -15.07
CA LEU A 169 -0.73 -13.47 -16.08
C LEU A 169 -1.57 -12.74 -17.14
N THR A 170 -1.43 -13.16 -18.38
CA THR A 170 -2.28 -12.71 -19.47
C THR A 170 -2.86 -13.90 -20.22
N THR A 171 -3.92 -13.66 -20.99
CA THR A 171 -4.56 -14.72 -21.79
C THR A 171 -3.67 -15.22 -22.93
N ASP A 172 -2.67 -14.44 -23.34
CA ASP A 172 -1.69 -14.75 -24.39
C ASP A 172 -0.28 -15.07 -23.86
N GLY A 173 -0.02 -14.88 -22.56
CA GLY A 173 1.30 -15.03 -21.94
C GLY A 173 2.27 -13.87 -22.19
N GLU A 174 1.87 -12.88 -22.99
CA GLU A 174 2.71 -11.72 -23.31
C GLU A 174 2.54 -10.58 -22.30
N ASN A 175 3.64 -9.93 -21.92
CA ASN A 175 3.60 -8.81 -20.98
C ASN A 175 2.90 -7.57 -21.57
N PHE A 176 3.10 -7.34 -22.86
CA PHE A 176 2.51 -6.21 -23.57
C PHE A 176 1.57 -6.73 -24.65
N ALA A 177 0.46 -6.02 -24.86
CA ALA A 177 -0.41 -6.31 -26.00
C ALA A 177 0.37 -6.08 -27.31
N PRO A 178 0.29 -7.02 -28.27
CA PRO A 178 0.75 -6.78 -29.64
C PRO A 178 0.11 -5.51 -30.21
N ARG A 179 0.87 -4.78 -31.04
CA ARG A 179 0.44 -3.48 -31.57
C ARG A 179 -0.77 -3.56 -32.51
N ASP A 180 -0.96 -4.71 -33.16
CA ASP A 180 -1.91 -4.87 -34.27
C ASP A 180 -3.17 -5.64 -33.86
N LEU A 181 -3.48 -5.73 -32.56
CA LEU A 181 -4.71 -6.35 -32.10
C LEU A 181 -5.92 -5.47 -32.45
N THR A 182 -6.96 -6.12 -32.98
CA THR A 182 -8.29 -5.53 -33.17
C THR A 182 -8.95 -5.25 -31.82
N VAL A 183 -10.00 -4.42 -31.82
CA VAL A 183 -10.80 -4.14 -30.61
C VAL A 183 -11.38 -5.43 -30.02
N GLU A 184 -11.86 -6.34 -30.87
CA GLU A 184 -12.42 -7.63 -30.43
C GLU A 184 -11.37 -8.50 -29.73
N GLU A 185 -10.14 -8.55 -30.25
CA GLU A 185 -9.02 -9.26 -29.64
C GLU A 185 -8.60 -8.61 -28.32
N LEU A 186 -8.52 -7.27 -28.26
CA LEU A 186 -8.23 -6.54 -27.03
C LEU A 186 -9.32 -6.74 -25.97
N THR A 187 -10.58 -6.85 -26.37
CA THR A 187 -11.71 -7.12 -25.47
C THR A 187 -11.64 -8.50 -24.84
N ARG A 188 -11.02 -9.48 -25.52
CA ARG A 188 -10.76 -10.84 -25.03
C ARG A 188 -9.42 -11.00 -24.33
N ARG A 189 -8.50 -10.04 -24.49
CA ARG A 189 -7.20 -10.06 -23.84
C ARG A 189 -7.28 -9.48 -22.44
N PHE A 190 -7.11 -10.34 -21.44
CA PHE A 190 -7.07 -9.92 -20.04
C PHE A 190 -5.67 -10.01 -19.46
N ARG A 191 -5.42 -9.15 -18.47
CA ARG A 191 -4.28 -9.23 -17.55
C ARG A 191 -4.82 -9.40 -16.13
N MET A 192 -4.30 -10.39 -15.42
CA MET A 192 -4.43 -10.53 -13.98
C MET A 192 -3.09 -10.17 -13.32
N SER A 193 -3.07 -9.08 -12.57
CA SER A 193 -1.95 -8.68 -11.71
C SER A 193 -2.25 -9.11 -10.29
N VAL A 194 -1.36 -9.91 -9.70
CA VAL A 194 -1.46 -10.35 -8.30
C VAL A 194 -0.24 -9.85 -7.56
N ARG A 195 -0.48 -9.27 -6.39
CA ARG A 195 0.54 -8.91 -5.42
C ARG A 195 0.17 -9.51 -4.07
N PHE A 196 1.12 -10.14 -3.41
CA PHE A 196 0.99 -10.56 -2.01
C PHE A 196 2.31 -10.31 -1.25
N GLY A 197 2.26 -10.09 0.06
CA GLY A 197 3.44 -9.67 0.80
C GLY A 197 3.19 -9.17 2.23
N SER A 198 4.10 -8.32 2.69
CA SER A 198 3.96 -7.62 3.96
C SER A 198 2.76 -6.65 3.97
N PRO A 199 2.16 -6.37 5.13
CA PRO A 199 0.98 -5.51 5.25
C PRO A 199 1.13 -4.16 4.54
N LEU A 200 0.07 -3.77 3.84
CA LEU A 200 -0.05 -2.48 3.15
C LEU A 200 -1.07 -1.59 3.87
N VAL A 201 -1.60 -0.61 3.14
CA VAL A 201 -2.76 0.16 3.57
C VAL A 201 -3.92 -0.78 3.91
N MET A 202 -4.71 -0.44 4.93
CA MET A 202 -5.75 -1.29 5.52
C MET A 202 -5.25 -2.57 6.21
N GLY A 203 -3.94 -2.80 6.27
CA GLY A 203 -3.35 -4.05 6.75
C GLY A 203 -3.46 -5.20 5.74
N ASP A 204 -3.98 -4.92 4.54
CA ASP A 204 -4.14 -5.91 3.49
C ASP A 204 -2.76 -6.45 3.08
N THR A 205 -2.64 -7.76 2.97
CA THR A 205 -1.41 -8.43 2.56
C THR A 205 -1.41 -8.82 1.08
N TYR A 206 -2.55 -8.74 0.40
CA TYR A 206 -2.63 -8.96 -1.03
C TYR A 206 -3.56 -7.98 -1.76
N SER A 207 -3.33 -7.86 -3.06
CA SER A 207 -4.20 -7.15 -4.00
C SER A 207 -4.20 -7.87 -5.36
N ILE A 208 -5.35 -7.87 -6.02
CA ILE A 208 -5.54 -8.48 -7.35
C ILE A 208 -6.23 -7.46 -8.25
N ASP A 209 -5.72 -7.29 -9.46
CA ASP A 209 -6.30 -6.45 -10.49
C ASP A 209 -6.46 -7.26 -11.77
N ILE A 210 -7.71 -7.45 -12.21
CA ILE A 210 -8.04 -8.16 -13.44
C ILE A 210 -8.70 -7.15 -14.37
N GLU A 211 -8.10 -6.90 -15.52
CA GLU A 211 -8.68 -6.00 -16.52
C GLU A 211 -8.42 -6.49 -17.94
N ASN A 212 -9.31 -6.15 -18.87
CA ASN A 212 -8.99 -6.18 -20.29
C ASN A 212 -8.26 -4.91 -20.73
N GLY A 213 -7.80 -4.90 -21.99
CA GLY A 213 -7.12 -3.73 -22.57
C GLY A 213 -7.96 -2.45 -22.49
N GLN A 214 -7.36 -1.31 -22.87
CA GLN A 214 -8.10 -0.05 -22.99
C GLN A 214 -9.05 -0.12 -24.21
N VAL A 215 -10.24 -0.67 -23.99
CA VAL A 215 -11.31 -0.83 -25.00
C VAL A 215 -12.60 -0.16 -24.53
N PRO A 216 -13.55 0.15 -25.43
CA PRO A 216 -14.84 0.71 -25.05
C PRO A 216 -15.59 -0.16 -24.02
N GLU A 217 -15.62 -1.48 -24.21
CA GLU A 217 -16.22 -2.45 -23.28
C GLU A 217 -15.24 -2.84 -22.17
N ARG A 218 -14.70 -1.84 -21.47
CA ARG A 218 -13.74 -2.06 -20.39
C ARG A 218 -14.39 -2.84 -19.25
N ARG A 219 -13.74 -3.93 -18.87
CA ARG A 219 -14.08 -4.77 -17.72
C ARG A 219 -12.90 -4.78 -16.77
N ARG A 220 -13.16 -4.50 -15.50
CA ARG A 220 -12.12 -4.47 -14.46
C ARG A 220 -12.67 -4.96 -13.13
N ILE A 221 -11.82 -5.68 -12.42
CA ILE A 221 -12.01 -6.09 -11.03
C ILE A 221 -10.74 -5.71 -10.28
N MET A 222 -10.87 -4.89 -9.24
CA MET A 222 -9.80 -4.62 -8.28
C MET A 222 -10.22 -5.13 -6.90
N LEU A 223 -9.43 -6.03 -6.35
CA LEU A 223 -9.69 -6.72 -5.09
C LEU A 223 -8.53 -6.56 -4.13
N SER A 224 -8.83 -6.48 -2.85
CA SER A 224 -7.90 -6.67 -1.75
C SER A 224 -8.62 -7.40 -0.62
N GLU A 225 -7.96 -7.57 0.54
CA GLU A 225 -8.63 -8.13 1.70
C GLU A 225 -9.80 -7.27 2.18
N SER A 226 -9.68 -5.94 2.04
CA SER A 226 -10.65 -5.01 2.59
C SER A 226 -11.58 -4.35 1.57
N ASN A 227 -11.32 -4.50 0.27
CA ASN A 227 -12.08 -3.78 -0.76
C ASN A 227 -12.31 -4.59 -2.04
N CYS A 228 -13.38 -4.24 -2.75
CA CYS A 228 -13.72 -4.72 -4.09
C CYS A 228 -14.32 -3.58 -4.92
N PHE A 229 -13.74 -3.32 -6.08
CA PHE A 229 -14.18 -2.33 -7.05
C PHE A 229 -14.28 -2.98 -8.43
N THR A 230 -15.37 -2.70 -9.16
CA THR A 230 -15.61 -3.27 -10.48
C THR A 230 -15.98 -2.20 -11.51
N ILE A 231 -15.69 -2.49 -12.78
CA ILE A 231 -16.16 -1.73 -13.95
C ILE A 231 -16.67 -2.77 -14.95
N GLY A 232 -17.89 -2.59 -15.47
CA GLY A 232 -18.45 -3.49 -16.50
C GLY A 232 -18.67 -4.94 -16.05
N VAL A 233 -18.68 -5.18 -14.73
CA VAL A 233 -18.90 -6.49 -14.08
C VAL A 233 -19.73 -6.24 -12.83
N ASP A 234 -20.73 -7.08 -12.58
CA ASP A 234 -21.51 -7.00 -11.34
C ASP A 234 -20.60 -7.34 -10.15
N LYS A 235 -20.68 -6.55 -9.09
CA LYS A 235 -19.86 -6.74 -7.89
C LYS A 235 -20.27 -8.02 -7.14
N GLU A 236 -21.53 -8.41 -7.23
CA GLU A 236 -22.05 -9.63 -6.57
C GLU A 236 -21.52 -10.91 -7.23
N ASP A 237 -21.09 -10.85 -8.50
CA ASP A 237 -20.46 -11.97 -9.20
C ASP A 237 -18.97 -12.16 -8.82
N VAL A 238 -18.41 -11.24 -8.02
CA VAL A 238 -16.99 -11.23 -7.65
C VAL A 238 -16.80 -11.68 -6.21
N GLU A 239 -16.48 -12.96 -6.03
CA GLU A 239 -16.12 -13.49 -4.72
C GLU A 239 -14.72 -13.06 -4.26
N LYS A 240 -14.56 -12.94 -2.94
CA LYS A 240 -13.27 -12.66 -2.32
C LYS A 240 -12.34 -13.89 -2.44
N PRO A 241 -11.10 -13.73 -2.92
CA PRO A 241 -10.17 -14.85 -3.09
C PRO A 241 -9.72 -15.41 -1.75
N ASN A 242 -9.63 -16.74 -1.67
CA ASN A 242 -8.81 -17.43 -0.67
C ASN A 242 -7.44 -17.73 -1.29
N LEU A 243 -6.38 -17.05 -0.83
CA LEU A 243 -5.03 -17.26 -1.37
C LEU A 243 -4.52 -18.70 -1.20
N LEU A 244 -5.03 -19.44 -0.21
CA LEU A 244 -4.63 -20.83 0.02
C LEU A 244 -5.33 -21.80 -0.94
N CYS A 245 -6.43 -21.36 -1.57
CA CYS A 245 -7.19 -22.09 -2.60
C CYS A 245 -7.32 -21.22 -3.85
N PHE A 246 -6.20 -20.61 -4.30
CA PHE A 246 -6.25 -19.56 -5.30
C PHE A 246 -6.70 -20.07 -6.69
N ASN A 247 -6.52 -21.37 -6.99
CA ASN A 247 -7.03 -21.98 -8.22
C ASN A 247 -8.54 -21.77 -8.40
N ASP A 248 -9.33 -22.00 -7.35
CA ASP A 248 -10.79 -21.91 -7.40
C ASP A 248 -11.26 -20.49 -7.73
N PHE A 249 -10.51 -19.48 -7.27
CA PHE A 249 -10.78 -18.09 -7.63
C PHE A 249 -10.46 -17.84 -9.10
N VAL A 250 -9.30 -18.31 -9.58
CA VAL A 250 -8.88 -18.11 -10.98
C VAL A 250 -9.82 -18.80 -11.94
N GLU A 251 -10.24 -20.04 -11.68
CA GLU A 251 -11.19 -20.78 -12.53
C GLU A 251 -12.54 -20.08 -12.62
N ARG A 252 -13.02 -19.49 -11.52
CA ARG A 252 -14.26 -18.70 -11.52
C ARG A 252 -14.13 -17.42 -12.32
N MET A 253 -13.03 -16.69 -12.20
CA MET A 253 -12.79 -15.49 -13.02
C MET A 253 -12.65 -15.84 -14.50
N GLU A 254 -11.97 -16.94 -14.84
CA GLU A 254 -11.89 -17.48 -16.19
C GLU A 254 -13.28 -17.80 -16.75
N SER A 255 -14.14 -18.45 -15.96
CA SER A 255 -15.53 -18.74 -16.33
C SER A 255 -16.36 -17.46 -16.51
N LEU A 256 -16.25 -16.49 -15.60
CA LEU A 256 -16.98 -15.23 -15.63
C LEU A 256 -16.69 -14.43 -16.90
N PHE A 257 -15.43 -14.39 -17.32
CA PHE A 257 -15.02 -13.64 -18.51
C PHE A 257 -15.02 -14.47 -19.80
N GLY A 258 -15.15 -15.80 -19.71
CA GLY A 258 -15.02 -16.71 -20.85
C GLY A 258 -13.60 -16.72 -21.43
N ILE A 259 -12.59 -16.71 -20.56
CA ILE A 259 -11.16 -16.63 -20.92
C ILE A 259 -10.35 -17.75 -20.25
N ARG A 260 -9.06 -17.83 -20.57
CA ARG A 260 -8.10 -18.64 -19.82
C ARG A 260 -6.77 -17.92 -19.69
N PHE A 261 -6.22 -17.84 -18.48
CA PHE A 261 -4.91 -17.26 -18.24
C PHE A 261 -3.79 -18.26 -18.55
N GLN A 262 -2.73 -17.79 -19.20
CA GLN A 262 -1.52 -18.58 -19.42
C GLN A 262 -0.72 -18.66 -18.14
N CYS A 263 -0.53 -19.89 -17.65
CA CYS A 263 0.25 -20.17 -16.44
C CYS A 263 1.67 -20.70 -16.75
N GLU A 264 1.90 -21.22 -17.97
CA GLU A 264 3.22 -21.71 -18.40
C GLU A 264 4.11 -20.57 -18.92
N ASN A 265 3.54 -19.64 -19.68
CA ASN A 265 4.23 -18.42 -20.10
C ASN A 265 3.80 -17.26 -19.19
N ILE A 266 4.49 -17.11 -18.06
CA ILE A 266 4.20 -16.07 -17.07
C ILE A 266 4.67 -14.72 -17.63
N ALA A 267 3.72 -13.83 -17.92
CA ALA A 267 3.99 -12.52 -18.52
C ALA A 267 5.00 -11.67 -17.72
N SER A 268 4.92 -11.72 -16.38
CA SER A 268 6.00 -11.21 -15.52
C SER A 268 5.93 -11.80 -14.11
N LEU A 269 7.08 -11.95 -13.47
CA LEU A 269 7.18 -12.34 -12.05
C LEU A 269 8.36 -11.62 -11.40
N SER A 270 8.07 -10.93 -10.30
CA SER A 270 9.02 -10.25 -9.43
C SER A 270 8.86 -10.74 -8.00
N VAL A 271 9.99 -11.03 -7.34
CA VAL A 271 10.02 -11.50 -5.95
C VAL A 271 11.06 -10.71 -5.16
N SER A 272 10.78 -10.50 -3.87
CA SER A 272 11.74 -9.90 -2.95
C SER A 272 12.93 -10.81 -2.66
N LYS A 273 14.03 -10.22 -2.19
CA LYS A 273 15.25 -10.96 -1.80
C LYS A 273 14.93 -12.05 -0.77
N GLY A 274 15.43 -13.26 -1.01
CA GLY A 274 15.20 -14.44 -0.17
C GLY A 274 14.06 -15.33 -0.63
N ILE A 275 13.13 -14.81 -1.42
CA ILE A 275 12.01 -15.60 -1.95
C ILE A 275 12.47 -16.33 -3.22
N SER A 276 12.32 -17.66 -3.23
CA SER A 276 12.67 -18.48 -4.39
C SER A 276 11.68 -18.24 -5.54
N LYS A 277 12.14 -17.52 -6.57
CA LYS A 277 11.35 -17.28 -7.80
C LYS A 277 10.85 -18.59 -8.41
N ARG A 278 11.70 -19.63 -8.44
CA ARG A 278 11.37 -20.96 -8.98
C ARG A 278 10.20 -21.65 -8.26
N VAL A 279 10.11 -21.50 -6.94
CA VAL A 279 9.00 -22.10 -6.17
C VAL A 279 7.69 -21.41 -6.52
N VAL A 280 7.70 -20.08 -6.63
CA VAL A 280 6.53 -19.29 -7.05
C VAL A 280 6.14 -19.63 -8.50
N GLU A 281 7.10 -19.74 -9.43
CA GLU A 281 6.85 -20.16 -10.81
C GLU A 281 6.19 -21.54 -10.86
N ASN A 282 6.73 -22.52 -10.12
CA ASN A 282 6.15 -23.86 -10.06
C ASN A 282 4.72 -23.85 -9.51
N TRP A 283 4.45 -23.06 -8.48
CA TRP A 283 3.09 -22.90 -7.94
C TRP A 283 2.14 -22.33 -9.00
N ILE A 284 2.58 -21.31 -9.75
CA ILE A 284 1.80 -20.74 -10.86
C ILE A 284 1.57 -21.77 -11.98
N HIS A 285 2.61 -22.48 -12.43
CA HIS A 285 2.49 -23.48 -13.51
C HIS A 285 1.54 -24.62 -13.13
N ARG A 286 1.55 -25.00 -11.85
CA ARG A 286 0.58 -25.96 -11.27
C ARG A 286 -0.82 -25.37 -11.04
N ARG A 287 -1.09 -24.20 -11.62
CA ARG A 287 -2.34 -23.46 -11.46
C ARG A 287 -2.70 -23.23 -10.00
N PHE A 288 -1.71 -22.80 -9.22
CA PHE A 288 -1.86 -22.37 -7.83
C PHE A 288 -2.26 -23.47 -6.84
N VAL A 289 -2.06 -24.74 -7.20
CA VAL A 289 -2.18 -25.87 -6.26
C VAL A 289 -0.96 -25.92 -5.35
N LEU A 290 -1.20 -25.97 -4.04
CA LEU A 290 -0.17 -26.03 -2.97
C LEU A 290 0.40 -27.44 -2.80
#